data_AF-A0A4D4J7W9-F1
#
_entry.id   AF-A0A4D4J7W9-F1
#
_cell.length_a   1.000
_cell.length_b   1.000
_cell.length_c   1.000
_cell.angle_alpha   90.00
_cell.angle_beta   90.00
_cell.angle_gamma   90.00
#
_symmetry.space_group_name_H-M   'P 1'
#
loop_
_entity.id
_entity.type
_entity.pdbx_description
1 polymer ?
#
loop_
_entity_poly.entity_id
_entity_poly.type
_entity_poly.pdbx_seq_one_letter_code
_entity_poly.pdbx_strand_id
1 'polypeptide(L)'
;MTLLGRKIVVCAELVPEAHAERLCLGCGPVPDRVAVSTWFWPEMAGRVPPQAVRIVGAFAVARHWRTALASAVPFARYGNVAMVLPSSAALTRDYLANCLPRVRRHGVAVLLADPEGEVTLDVAGQRGGAPEQTSLSRWVHEVVYEKLLATC
;
A
#
# COMPACT_ATOMS: atom_id res chain seq x y z
N MET A 1 2.56 -5.29 8.19
CA MET A 1 1.94 -4.30 9.12
C MET A 1 0.42 -4.39 9.04
N THR A 2 -0.32 -3.73 9.94
CA THR A 2 -1.77 -3.55 9.81
C THR A 2 -2.05 -2.08 9.50
N LEU A 3 -2.77 -1.80 8.40
CA LEU A 3 -3.11 -0.44 7.97
C LEU A 3 -4.52 -0.45 7.39
N LEU A 4 -5.32 0.58 7.67
CA LEU A 4 -6.75 0.62 7.30
C LEU A 4 -7.53 -0.63 7.75
N GLY A 5 -7.16 -1.22 8.89
CA GLY A 5 -7.76 -2.46 9.41
C GLY A 5 -7.41 -3.72 8.61
N ARG A 6 -6.45 -3.66 7.68
CA ARG A 6 -6.03 -4.77 6.81
C ARG A 6 -4.60 -5.18 7.08
N LYS A 7 -4.32 -6.48 7.06
CA LYS A 7 -2.95 -7.01 7.04
C LYS A 7 -2.39 -6.82 5.63
N ILE A 8 -1.33 -6.04 5.53
CA ILE A 8 -0.73 -5.67 4.25
C ILE A 8 0.79 -5.51 4.43
N VAL A 9 1.53 -5.80 3.37
CA VAL A 9 2.92 -5.39 3.21
C VAL A 9 2.94 -4.22 2.25
N VAL A 10 3.53 -3.10 2.69
CA VAL A 10 3.65 -1.89 1.87
C VAL A 10 5.09 -1.81 1.39
N CYS A 11 5.27 -1.60 0.09
CA CYS A 11 6.54 -1.28 -0.53
C CYS A 11 6.61 0.23 -0.69
N ALA A 12 7.62 0.85 -0.09
CA ALA A 12 7.81 2.29 -0.13
C ALA A 12 9.29 2.63 -0.18
N GLU A 13 9.57 3.80 -0.72
CA GLU A 13 10.89 4.39 -0.81
C GLU A 13 10.92 5.67 0.01
N LEU A 14 12.06 5.94 0.64
CA LEU A 14 12.31 7.23 1.26
C LEU A 14 12.59 8.27 0.17
N VAL A 15 12.05 9.48 0.32
CA VAL A 15 12.39 10.64 -0.52
C VAL A 15 13.52 11.39 0.21
N PRO A 16 14.79 11.26 -0.21
CA PRO A 16 15.93 11.71 0.59
C PRO A 16 15.90 13.20 0.92
N GLU A 17 15.53 14.04 -0.04
CA GLU A 17 15.50 15.50 0.13
C GLU A 17 14.45 15.92 1.17
N ALA A 18 13.24 15.37 1.05
CA ALA A 18 12.15 15.63 1.98
C ALA A 18 12.43 15.05 3.38
N HIS A 19 13.10 13.90 3.45
CA HIS A 19 13.56 13.31 4.71
C HIS A 19 14.61 14.20 5.38
N ALA A 20 15.61 14.67 4.63
CA ALA A 20 16.66 15.55 5.14
C ALA A 20 16.09 16.88 5.63
N GLU A 21 15.17 17.51 4.88
CA GLU A 21 14.49 18.72 5.30
C GLU A 21 13.75 18.53 6.63
N ARG A 22 13.02 17.42 6.76
CA ARG A 22 12.36 17.05 8.01
C ARG A 22 13.33 16.87 9.18
N LEU A 23 14.48 16.22 8.96
CA LEU A 23 15.51 16.09 10.00
C LEU A 23 16.05 17.46 10.43
N CYS A 24 16.36 18.34 9.49
CA CYS A 24 16.84 19.69 9.78
C CYS A 24 15.81 20.52 10.58
N LEU A 25 14.52 20.32 10.30
CA LEU A 25 13.42 20.99 11.00
C LEU A 25 12.95 20.25 12.26
N GLY A 26 13.58 19.13 12.64
CA GLY A 26 13.19 18.32 13.80
C GLY A 26 11.78 17.70 13.67
N CYS A 27 11.28 17.51 12.45
CA CYS A 27 9.93 17.06 12.16
C CYS A 27 9.89 15.56 11.82
N GLY A 28 9.59 14.71 12.79
CA GLY A 28 9.44 13.26 12.57
C GLY A 28 8.18 12.86 11.79
N PRO A 29 7.96 11.54 11.61
CA PRO A 29 6.68 11.01 11.15
C PRO A 29 5.52 11.40 12.09
N VAL A 30 4.35 11.71 11.53
CA VAL A 30 3.15 12.04 12.33
C VAL A 30 2.04 11.00 12.10
N PRO A 31 2.02 9.89 12.87
CA PRO A 31 1.05 8.80 12.68
C PRO A 31 -0.36 9.12 13.23
N ASP A 32 -0.55 10.26 13.87
CA ASP A 32 -1.87 10.69 14.33
C ASP A 32 -2.72 11.23 13.17
N ARG A 33 -3.87 10.59 12.94
CA ARG A 33 -4.78 10.94 11.86
C ARG A 33 -5.44 12.30 12.06
N VAL A 34 -5.70 12.70 13.30
CA VAL A 34 -6.34 13.98 13.59
C VAL A 34 -5.36 15.11 13.30
N ALA A 35 -4.12 15.02 13.79
CA ALA A 35 -3.07 15.97 13.48
C ALA A 35 -2.87 16.14 11.96
N VAL A 36 -2.74 15.04 11.20
CA VAL A 36 -2.58 15.12 9.74
C VAL A 36 -3.79 15.76 9.05
N SER A 37 -5.00 15.58 9.58
CA SER A 37 -6.19 16.22 9.00
C SER A 37 -6.16 17.74 9.08
N THR A 38 -5.50 18.31 10.10
CA THR A 38 -5.33 19.77 10.24
C THR A 38 -4.44 20.37 9.16
N TRP A 39 -3.57 19.56 8.53
CA TRP A 39 -2.68 20.04 7.46
C TRP A 39 -3.42 20.47 6.18
N PHE A 40 -4.68 20.07 6.05
CA PHE A 40 -5.55 20.47 4.94
C PHE A 40 -6.32 21.76 5.23
N TRP A 41 -6.15 22.35 6.42
CA TRP A 41 -6.72 23.64 6.74
C TRP A 41 -5.97 24.75 5.99
N PRO A 42 -6.65 25.79 5.48
CA PRO A 42 -6.00 26.90 4.77
C PRO A 42 -4.86 27.55 5.56
N GLU A 43 -4.98 27.61 6.88
CA GLU A 43 -4.00 28.18 7.81
C GLU A 43 -2.67 27.42 7.85
N MET A 44 -2.69 26.15 7.43
CA MET A 44 -1.51 25.29 7.35
C MET A 44 -0.82 25.35 5.98
N ALA A 45 -1.36 26.09 5.01
CA ALA A 45 -0.75 26.23 3.70
C ALA A 45 0.70 26.72 3.80
N GLY A 46 1.64 25.99 3.17
CA GLY A 46 3.07 26.29 3.22
C GLY A 46 3.77 25.95 4.55
N ARG A 47 3.07 25.41 5.54
CA ARG A 47 3.61 25.02 6.86
C ARG A 47 3.64 23.51 7.09
N VAL A 48 3.09 22.74 6.16
CA VAL A 48 3.03 21.28 6.25
C VAL A 48 4.39 20.69 5.88
N PRO A 49 4.93 19.73 6.67
CA PRO A 49 6.16 19.05 6.31
C PRO A 49 6.09 18.43 4.90
N PRO A 50 7.19 18.37 4.14
CA PRO A 50 7.21 17.71 2.83
C PRO A 50 6.94 16.20 2.99
N GLN A 51 6.41 15.54 1.96
CA GLN A 51 6.17 14.09 2.02
C GLN A 51 7.50 13.32 1.94
N ALA A 52 7.89 12.63 3.00
CA ALA A 52 9.20 11.96 3.09
C ALA A 52 9.23 10.54 2.54
N VAL A 53 8.09 9.98 2.07
CA VAL A 53 8.03 8.63 1.50
C VAL A 53 7.20 8.60 0.22
N ARG A 54 7.55 7.69 -0.68
CA ARG A 54 6.78 7.34 -1.86
C ARG A 54 6.33 5.88 -1.76
N ILE A 55 5.03 5.65 -1.71
CA ILE A 55 4.49 4.29 -1.78
C ILE A 55 4.58 3.82 -3.24
N VAL A 56 5.31 2.74 -3.50
CA VAL A 56 5.46 2.17 -4.84
C VAL A 56 4.48 1.03 -5.09
N GLY A 57 4.05 0.38 -4.02
CA GLY A 57 3.01 -0.63 -4.08
C GLY A 57 2.70 -1.28 -2.74
N ALA A 58 1.83 -2.27 -2.77
CA ALA A 58 1.48 -3.08 -1.62
C ALA A 58 1.07 -4.49 -2.04
N PHE A 59 1.25 -5.45 -1.14
CA PHE A 59 0.75 -6.80 -1.37
C PHE A 59 0.15 -7.45 -0.13
N ALA A 60 -0.90 -8.24 -0.36
CA ALA A 60 -1.58 -9.01 0.67
C ALA A 60 -1.29 -10.50 0.50
N VAL A 61 -0.74 -11.14 1.53
CA VAL A 61 -0.50 -12.58 1.56
C VAL A 61 -1.65 -13.28 2.28
N ALA A 62 -2.33 -14.21 1.62
CA ALA A 62 -3.35 -15.03 2.28
C ALA A 62 -3.54 -16.39 1.59
N ARG A 63 -4.10 -17.36 2.32
CA ARG A 63 -4.47 -18.69 1.77
C ARG A 63 -5.71 -18.66 0.88
N HIS A 64 -6.56 -17.64 1.03
CA HIS A 64 -7.81 -17.50 0.29
C HIS A 64 -7.86 -16.17 -0.44
N TRP A 65 -8.21 -16.21 -1.73
CA TRP A 65 -8.22 -15.02 -2.59
C TRP A 65 -9.19 -13.94 -2.10
N ARG A 66 -10.34 -14.32 -1.50
CA ARG A 66 -11.31 -13.36 -0.94
C ARG A 66 -10.67 -12.47 0.12
N THR A 67 -9.89 -13.07 1.01
CA THR A 67 -9.19 -12.37 2.10
C THR A 67 -8.05 -11.49 1.56
N ALA A 68 -7.28 -12.03 0.61
CA ALA A 68 -6.18 -11.28 0.01
C ALA A 68 -6.70 -10.07 -0.77
N LEU A 69 -7.72 -10.26 -1.62
CA LEU A 69 -8.35 -9.20 -2.40
C LEU A 69 -8.98 -8.13 -1.49
N ALA A 70 -9.72 -8.52 -0.45
CA ALA A 70 -10.31 -7.57 0.50
C ALA A 70 -9.25 -6.73 1.25
N SER A 71 -8.06 -7.29 1.45
CA SER A 71 -6.93 -6.57 2.06
C SER A 71 -6.20 -5.68 1.06
N ALA A 72 -6.09 -6.12 -0.18
CA ALA A 72 -5.33 -5.48 -1.26
C ALA A 72 -6.05 -4.26 -1.86
N VAL A 73 -7.32 -4.40 -2.25
CA VAL A 73 -8.09 -3.39 -3.01
C VAL A 73 -8.07 -1.98 -2.42
N PRO A 74 -8.18 -1.77 -1.09
CA PRO A 74 -8.14 -0.42 -0.51
C PRO A 74 -6.87 0.37 -0.83
N PHE A 75 -5.77 -0.33 -1.15
CA PHE A 75 -4.46 0.25 -1.42
C PHE A 75 -4.21 0.54 -2.91
N ALA A 76 -5.11 0.14 -3.81
CA ALA A 76 -4.95 0.34 -5.26
C ALA A 76 -4.81 1.82 -5.66
N ARG A 77 -5.23 2.73 -4.78
CA ARG A 77 -5.09 4.18 -4.95
C ARG A 77 -3.68 4.72 -4.66
N TYR A 78 -2.81 3.94 -3.99
CA TYR A 78 -1.48 4.39 -3.55
C TYR A 78 -0.35 3.89 -4.44
N GLY A 79 -0.61 2.93 -5.33
CA GLY A 79 0.40 2.34 -6.19
C GLY A 79 -0.02 0.98 -6.74
N ASN A 80 0.96 0.22 -7.22
CA ASN A 80 0.73 -1.15 -7.69
C ASN A 80 0.30 -2.04 -6.54
N VAL A 81 -0.73 -2.86 -6.74
CA VAL A 81 -1.20 -3.78 -5.70
C VAL A 81 -1.21 -5.21 -6.20
N ALA A 82 -0.73 -6.13 -5.37
CA ALA A 82 -0.78 -7.55 -5.61
C ALA A 82 -1.46 -8.30 -4.47
N MET A 83 -1.96 -9.49 -4.78
CA MET A 83 -2.17 -10.53 -3.78
C MET A 83 -1.24 -11.70 -4.04
N VAL A 84 -0.76 -12.30 -2.96
CA VAL A 84 0.07 -13.50 -2.98
C VAL A 84 -0.77 -14.65 -2.44
N LEU A 85 -0.93 -15.68 -3.27
CA LEU A 85 -1.72 -16.87 -2.99
C LEU A 85 -0.84 -18.12 -3.11
N PRO A 86 -1.17 -19.23 -2.42
CA PRO A 86 -0.54 -20.52 -2.73
C PRO A 86 -0.80 -20.92 -4.18
N SER A 87 0.18 -21.53 -4.85
CA SER A 87 0.05 -22.04 -6.23
C SER A 87 -1.15 -22.98 -6.41
N SER A 88 -1.49 -23.77 -5.38
CA SER A 88 -2.67 -24.64 -5.37
C SER A 88 -4.00 -23.90 -5.51
N ALA A 89 -4.07 -22.59 -5.20
CA ALA A 89 -5.28 -21.80 -5.38
C ALA A 89 -5.67 -21.68 -6.86
N ALA A 90 -4.68 -21.58 -7.75
CA ALA A 90 -4.90 -21.44 -9.20
C ALA A 90 -5.52 -22.69 -9.85
N LEU A 91 -5.40 -23.84 -9.18
CA LEU A 91 -5.94 -25.12 -9.65
C LEU A 91 -7.45 -25.30 -9.34
N THR A 92 -8.10 -24.30 -8.74
CA THR A 92 -9.49 -24.40 -8.31
C THR A 92 -10.46 -23.76 -9.31
N ARG A 93 -11.66 -24.34 -9.45
CA ARG A 93 -12.74 -23.72 -10.24
C ARG A 93 -13.17 -22.36 -9.69
N ASP A 94 -13.12 -22.18 -8.36
CA ASP A 94 -13.43 -20.91 -7.71
C ASP A 94 -12.42 -19.81 -8.12
N TYR A 95 -11.16 -20.16 -8.32
CA TYR A 95 -10.18 -19.21 -8.84
C TYR A 95 -10.54 -18.70 -10.23
N LEU A 96 -10.78 -19.61 -11.18
CA LEU A 96 -11.11 -19.24 -12.56
C LEU A 96 -12.45 -18.50 -12.66
N ALA A 97 -13.48 -19.00 -11.98
CA ALA A 97 -14.85 -18.48 -12.12
C ALA A 97 -15.10 -17.22 -11.28
N ASN A 98 -14.46 -17.08 -10.11
CA ASN A 98 -14.78 -16.03 -9.14
C ASN A 98 -13.63 -15.07 -8.84
N CYS A 99 -12.38 -15.57 -8.77
CA CYS A 99 -11.23 -14.75 -8.45
C CYS A 99 -10.83 -13.87 -9.64
N LEU A 100 -10.48 -14.48 -10.77
CA LEU A 100 -9.93 -13.76 -11.95
C LEU A 100 -10.79 -12.59 -12.43
N PRO A 101 -12.14 -12.70 -12.54
CA PRO A 101 -12.95 -11.56 -12.97
C PRO A 101 -12.89 -10.37 -12.01
N ARG A 102 -12.85 -10.63 -10.70
CA ARG A 102 -12.80 -9.58 -9.67
C ARG A 102 -11.43 -8.92 -9.59
N VAL A 103 -10.38 -9.72 -9.68
CA VAL A 103 -8.99 -9.27 -9.73
C VAL A 103 -8.80 -8.29 -10.88
N ARG A 104 -9.24 -8.67 -12.09
CA ARG A 104 -9.18 -7.82 -13.28
C ARG A 104 -10.00 -6.55 -13.10
N ARG A 105 -11.23 -6.66 -12.57
CA ARG A 105 -12.08 -5.49 -12.27
C ARG A 105 -11.41 -4.48 -11.34
N HIS A 106 -10.62 -4.95 -10.39
CA HIS A 106 -9.93 -4.09 -9.42
C HIS A 106 -8.48 -3.74 -9.82
N GLY A 107 -7.97 -4.24 -10.95
CA GLY A 107 -6.59 -4.00 -11.37
C GLY A 107 -5.52 -4.60 -10.44
N VAL A 108 -5.86 -5.61 -9.64
CA VAL A 108 -4.93 -6.23 -8.68
C VAL A 108 -4.09 -7.30 -9.38
N ALA A 109 -2.79 -7.35 -9.11
CA ALA A 109 -1.92 -8.43 -9.59
C ALA A 109 -2.12 -9.72 -8.76
N VAL A 110 -1.86 -10.88 -9.37
CA VAL A 110 -1.83 -12.16 -8.66
C VAL A 110 -0.47 -12.80 -8.78
N LEU A 111 0.13 -13.02 -7.62
CA LEU A 111 1.36 -13.76 -7.44
C LEU A 111 1.02 -15.12 -6.83
N LEU A 112 1.59 -16.19 -7.38
CA LEU A 112 1.47 -17.54 -6.87
C LEU A 112 2.79 -17.93 -6.23
N ALA A 113 2.74 -18.25 -4.93
CA ALA A 113 3.87 -18.77 -4.18
C ALA A 113 3.76 -20.29 -4.08
N ASP A 114 4.82 -21.00 -4.44
CA ASP A 114 4.91 -22.45 -4.22
C ASP A 114 5.43 -22.77 -2.79
N PRO A 115 5.40 -24.04 -2.37
CA PRO A 115 5.94 -24.48 -1.08
C PRO A 115 7.45 -24.22 -0.91
N GLU A 116 8.19 -24.18 -2.01
CA GLU A 116 9.65 -23.97 -2.07
C GLU A 116 10.03 -22.49 -1.94
N GLY A 117 9.05 -21.58 -2.08
CA GLY A 117 9.22 -20.13 -1.92
C GLY A 117 9.38 -19.38 -3.24
N GLU A 118 9.31 -20.05 -4.39
CA GLU A 118 9.32 -19.40 -5.69
C GLU A 118 7.98 -18.69 -5.92
N VAL A 119 8.07 -17.48 -6.46
CA VAL A 119 6.91 -16.62 -6.71
C VAL A 119 6.79 -16.35 -8.20
N THR A 120 5.64 -16.74 -8.77
CA THR A 120 5.33 -16.54 -10.19
C THR A 120 4.18 -15.56 -10.37
N LEU A 121 4.21 -14.79 -11.45
CA LEU A 121 3.14 -13.87 -11.81
C LEU A 121 2.09 -14.61 -12.64
N ASP A 122 0.87 -14.74 -12.12
CA ASP A 122 -0.26 -15.32 -12.86
C ASP A 122 -1.08 -14.25 -13.58
N VAL A 123 -1.32 -13.12 -12.91
CA VAL A 123 -2.07 -11.99 -13.47
C VAL A 123 -1.32 -10.70 -13.21
N ALA A 124 -1.00 -9.99 -14.29
CA ALA A 124 -0.49 -8.63 -14.18
C ALA A 124 -1.56 -7.69 -13.62
N GLY A 125 -1.17 -6.88 -12.65
CA GLY A 125 -2.02 -5.80 -12.15
C GLY A 125 -2.09 -4.64 -13.14
N GLN A 126 -3.07 -3.76 -12.94
CA GLN A 126 -3.17 -2.51 -13.67
C GLN A 126 -2.84 -1.37 -12.73
N ARG A 127 -1.96 -0.46 -13.16
CA ARG A 127 -1.67 0.75 -12.39
C ARG A 127 -2.94 1.56 -12.23
N GLY A 128 -3.28 1.88 -10.99
CA GLY A 128 -4.23 2.94 -10.68
C GLY A 128 -3.71 4.30 -11.16
N GLY A 129 -4.61 5.26 -11.35
CA GLY A 129 -4.25 6.65 -11.64
C GLY A 129 -3.48 7.30 -10.48
N ALA A 130 -3.04 8.55 -10.69
CA ALA A 130 -2.34 9.31 -9.65
C ALA A 130 -3.20 9.40 -8.37
N PRO A 131 -2.62 9.17 -7.17
CA PRO A 131 -3.36 9.27 -5.92
C PRO A 131 -3.90 10.69 -5.74
N GLU A 132 -5.19 10.82 -5.40
CA GLU A 132 -5.74 12.09 -4.93
C GLU A 132 -5.10 12.45 -3.58
N GLN A 133 -4.58 13.68 -3.47
CA GLN A 133 -4.05 14.20 -2.21
C GLN A 133 -5.19 14.55 -1.26
N THR A 134 -5.50 13.58 -0.40
CA THR A 134 -6.48 13.70 0.69
C THR A 134 -5.78 13.58 2.05
N SER A 135 -6.43 14.03 3.12
CA SER A 135 -5.94 13.84 4.50
C SER A 135 -5.67 12.38 4.84
N LEU A 136 -6.53 11.47 4.37
CA LEU A 136 -6.33 10.03 4.54
C LEU A 136 -5.08 9.55 3.79
N SER A 137 -4.90 9.98 2.53
CA SER A 137 -3.72 9.61 1.76
C SER A 137 -2.45 10.11 2.42
N ARG A 138 -2.46 11.33 2.94
CA ARG A 138 -1.31 11.91 3.60
C ARG A 138 -0.98 11.17 4.90
N TRP A 139 -2.00 10.85 5.69
CA TRP A 139 -1.84 10.07 6.92
C TRP A 139 -1.25 8.68 6.65
N VAL A 140 -1.70 8.01 5.58
CA VAL A 140 -1.13 6.72 5.17
C VAL A 140 0.38 6.85 4.90
N HIS A 141 0.83 7.92 4.24
CA HIS A 141 2.26 8.15 4.03
C HIS A 141 3.02 8.39 5.34
N GLU A 142 2.44 9.10 6.31
CA GLU A 142 3.08 9.28 7.63
C GLU A 142 3.23 7.97 8.40
N VAL A 143 2.21 7.11 8.39
CA VAL A 143 2.30 5.78 9.03
C VAL A 143 3.34 4.90 8.35
N VAL A 144 3.40 4.94 7.02
CA VAL A 144 4.42 4.19 6.25
C VAL A 144 5.82 4.73 6.53
N TYR A 145 5.96 6.05 6.65
CA TYR A 145 7.23 6.71 7.00
C TYR A 145 7.73 6.29 8.37
N GLU A 146 6.87 6.28 9.39
CA GLU A 146 7.19 5.76 10.72
C GLU A 146 7.72 4.32 10.65
N LYS A 147 7.02 3.45 9.91
CA LYS A 147 7.41 2.04 9.79
C LYS A 147 8.69 1.83 8.99
N LEU A 148 8.93 2.65 7.97
CA LEU A 148 10.16 2.60 7.18
C LEU A 148 11.36 2.94 8.07
N LEU A 149 11.28 4.03 8.84
CA LEU A 149 12.34 4.43 9.76
C LEU A 149 12.57 3.43 10.89
N ALA A 150 11.54 2.73 11.35
CA ALA A 150 11.69 1.70 12.39
C ALA A 150 12.36 0.40 11.88
N THR A 151 12.55 0.26 10.57
CA THR A 151 13.18 -0.91 9.94
C THR A 151 14.61 -0.60 9.46
N CYS A 152 15.02 0.67 9.49
CA CYS A 152 16.38 1.14 9.21
C CYS A 152 17.21 1.19 10.50
#